data_AF-A0A100WPS6-F1
#
_entry.id   AF-A0A100WPS6-F1
#
_cell.length_a   1.000
_cell.length_b   1.000
_cell.length_c   1.000
_cell.angle_alpha   90.00
_cell.angle_beta   90.00
_cell.angle_gamma   90.00
#
_symmetry.space_group_name_H-M   'P 1'
#
loop_
_entity.id
_entity.type
_entity.pdbx_description
1 polymer ?
#
loop_
_entity_poly.entity_id
_entity_poly.type
_entity_poly.pdbx_seq_one_letter_code
_entity_poly.pdbx_strand_id
1 'polypeptide(L)'
;MAPTPDKTRRPGYAPSDNVGVGRRGLHTRQRILTCAADAFLSNGFHSTSLDTIAKEANASRATVYQYFAGKEEIFRELSDAAGRAVLDHGERLGDLGPTVHGFGALHRWLTGWADIYDAHTAAFAEYPGIGTEMSVIDAGPVAEEYRRRVTARLNAAKLQGLGTDDAAAALMRIPHMVHLYRHRAMFPLPAREVVSWSLAVALQLMLFPDTPAEALAAPPPITGATDMPTDVAERAAPEPATVTDELSPIAHDVLLASSSLFAEHGYYAVSMEDIAAATDISRATLYRYFSAKDKILAELTREAVAEIEESATALTRIADTDAFTRWVHGYVRFHRGYRGVIRAWFDGTVAEQLSDAAVGHGIGAIHLAVNTLLQTIELPDAIDREAAGAVFLAVLGRMTEPTAIDEPDSDERAGDLIVNLLRRSLLRSAWGQPGAPT
;
A
#
# COMPACT_ATOMS: atom_id res chain seq x y z
N MET A 1 -59.35 -12.13 -28.30
CA MET A 1 -58.11 -12.16 -27.48
C MET A 1 -57.58 -10.74 -27.44
N ALA A 2 -57.63 -10.10 -26.28
CA ALA A 2 -57.16 -8.72 -26.10
C ALA A 2 -55.61 -8.69 -26.04
N PRO A 3 -54.95 -7.66 -26.60
CA PRO A 3 -53.51 -7.53 -26.52
C PRO A 3 -53.08 -7.06 -25.13
N THR A 4 -52.07 -7.72 -24.58
CA THR A 4 -51.41 -7.44 -23.29
C THR A 4 -50.78 -6.05 -23.32
N PRO A 5 -50.90 -5.22 -22.27
CA PRO A 5 -50.31 -3.89 -22.26
C PRO A 5 -48.79 -3.97 -22.09
N ASP A 6 -48.12 -3.26 -22.99
CA ASP A 6 -46.69 -2.99 -23.03
C ASP A 6 -46.23 -2.36 -21.70
N LYS A 7 -45.28 -3.03 -21.02
CA LYS A 7 -44.65 -2.53 -19.79
C LYS A 7 -43.66 -1.44 -20.19
N THR A 8 -44.18 -0.24 -20.37
CA THR A 8 -43.38 0.99 -20.52
C THR A 8 -42.42 1.13 -19.33
N ARG A 9 -41.14 0.87 -19.60
CA ARG A 9 -40.02 1.08 -18.67
C ARG A 9 -39.98 2.57 -18.35
N ARG A 10 -40.25 2.94 -17.09
CA ARG A 10 -40.16 4.33 -16.63
C ARG A 10 -38.73 4.86 -16.85
N PRO A 11 -38.55 6.08 -17.39
CA PRO A 11 -37.23 6.69 -17.51
C PRO A 11 -36.62 6.85 -16.10
N GLY A 12 -35.33 6.55 -15.99
CA GLY A 12 -34.59 6.59 -14.73
C GLY A 12 -34.59 7.98 -14.11
N TYR A 13 -34.94 8.06 -12.83
CA TYR A 13 -34.87 9.28 -12.04
C TYR A 13 -33.41 9.49 -11.60
N ALA A 14 -32.64 10.18 -12.43
CA ALA A 14 -31.43 10.87 -12.00
C ALA A 14 -31.74 12.37 -12.12
N PRO A 15 -31.68 13.18 -11.05
CA PRO A 15 -31.82 14.61 -11.18
C PRO A 15 -30.57 15.17 -11.88
N SER A 16 -30.79 15.82 -13.01
CA SER A 16 -29.86 16.77 -13.61
C SER A 16 -29.69 17.97 -12.68
N ASP A 17 -28.45 18.29 -12.31
CA ASP A 17 -27.98 19.47 -11.58
C ASP A 17 -28.61 19.73 -10.19
N ASN A 18 -27.76 19.61 -9.16
CA ASN A 18 -28.04 19.87 -7.75
C ASN A 18 -28.43 21.35 -7.47
N VAL A 19 -29.62 21.76 -7.86
CA VAL A 19 -30.21 23.06 -7.50
C VAL A 19 -31.27 22.82 -6.41
N GLY A 20 -30.90 23.05 -5.14
CA GLY A 20 -31.89 23.26 -4.06
C GLY A 20 -31.88 22.30 -2.87
N VAL A 21 -30.77 21.65 -2.53
CA VAL A 21 -30.68 20.86 -1.29
C VAL A 21 -30.54 21.81 -0.08
N GLY A 22 -31.62 22.03 0.67
CA GLY A 22 -31.58 22.82 1.91
C GLY A 22 -30.67 22.21 2.98
N ARG A 23 -30.33 22.95 4.06
CA ARG A 23 -29.39 22.53 5.14
C ARG A 23 -29.61 21.10 5.67
N ARG A 24 -30.86 20.63 5.76
CA ARG A 24 -31.18 19.24 6.17
C ARG A 24 -30.79 18.18 5.15
N GLY A 25 -30.91 18.49 3.86
CA GLY A 25 -30.52 17.58 2.80
C GLY A 25 -29.00 17.47 2.68
N LEU A 26 -28.26 18.57 2.90
CA LEU A 26 -26.79 18.53 2.98
C LEU A 26 -26.32 17.64 4.15
N HIS A 27 -26.97 17.74 5.30
CA HIS A 27 -26.67 16.87 6.44
C HIS A 27 -26.98 15.40 6.15
N THR A 28 -28.11 15.10 5.50
CA THR A 28 -28.46 13.73 5.08
C THR A 28 -27.44 13.18 4.09
N ARG A 29 -27.06 13.99 3.10
CA ARG A 29 -26.06 13.64 2.08
C ARG A 29 -24.70 13.35 2.70
N GLN A 30 -24.24 14.19 3.63
CA GLN A 30 -22.99 13.99 4.36
C GLN A 30 -23.04 12.71 5.20
N ARG A 31 -24.16 12.42 5.87
CA ARG A 31 -24.32 11.18 6.62
C ARG A 31 -24.23 9.95 5.73
N ILE A 32 -24.84 9.98 4.54
CA ILE A 32 -24.72 8.88 3.57
C ILE A 32 -23.26 8.70 3.13
N LEU A 33 -22.52 9.78 2.86
CA LEU A 33 -21.09 9.70 2.50
C LEU A 33 -20.25 9.08 3.62
N THR A 34 -20.43 9.53 4.87
CA THR A 34 -19.69 9.00 6.03
C THR A 34 -19.98 7.51 6.23
N CYS A 35 -21.25 7.10 6.27
CA CYS A 35 -21.59 5.69 6.44
C CYS A 35 -21.13 4.84 5.25
N ALA A 36 -21.15 5.38 4.04
CA ALA A 36 -20.62 4.64 2.89
C ALA A 36 -19.11 4.45 2.97
N ALA A 37 -18.37 5.45 3.44
CA ALA A 37 -16.93 5.33 3.68
C ALA A 37 -16.64 4.20 4.70
N ASP A 38 -17.39 4.16 5.81
CA ASP A 38 -17.27 3.10 6.82
C ASP A 38 -17.64 1.72 6.25
N ALA A 39 -18.70 1.64 5.43
CA ALA A 39 -19.13 0.41 4.77
C ALA A 39 -18.07 -0.11 3.78
N PHE A 40 -17.48 0.77 2.98
CA PHE A 40 -16.40 0.42 2.05
C PHE A 40 -15.15 -0.06 2.80
N LEU A 41 -14.78 0.60 3.89
CA LEU A 41 -13.65 0.17 4.73
C LEU A 41 -13.88 -1.21 5.35
N SER A 42 -15.10 -1.47 5.81
CA SER A 42 -15.41 -2.71 6.55
C SER A 42 -15.62 -3.91 5.63
N ASN A 43 -16.20 -3.71 4.45
CA ASN A 43 -16.64 -4.80 3.58
C ASN A 43 -15.92 -4.83 2.22
N GLY A 44 -15.08 -3.84 1.92
CA GLY A 44 -14.55 -3.58 0.58
C GLY A 44 -15.60 -2.97 -0.37
N PHE A 45 -15.12 -2.28 -1.41
CA PHE A 45 -15.98 -1.64 -2.40
C PHE A 45 -16.92 -2.63 -3.11
N HIS A 46 -16.41 -3.80 -3.53
CA HIS A 46 -17.18 -4.76 -4.32
C HIS A 46 -18.32 -5.40 -3.52
N SER A 47 -18.09 -5.80 -2.27
CA SER A 47 -19.10 -6.45 -1.41
C SER A 47 -20.07 -5.46 -0.76
N THR A 48 -19.77 -4.16 -0.78
CA THR A 48 -20.68 -3.13 -0.27
C THR A 48 -21.88 -2.93 -1.20
N SER A 49 -23.09 -2.95 -0.64
CA SER A 49 -24.35 -2.70 -1.36
C SER A 49 -24.99 -1.37 -0.97
N LEU A 50 -25.83 -0.79 -1.84
CA LEU A 50 -26.63 0.39 -1.49
C LEU A 50 -27.60 0.15 -0.33
N ASP A 51 -28.05 -1.09 -0.12
CA ASP A 51 -28.91 -1.44 1.01
C ASP A 51 -28.13 -1.42 2.33
N THR A 52 -26.88 -1.89 2.31
CA THR A 52 -25.94 -1.79 3.44
C THR A 52 -25.73 -0.33 3.82
N ILE A 53 -25.38 0.52 2.84
CA ILE A 53 -25.17 1.96 3.05
C ILE A 53 -26.44 2.64 3.59
N ALA A 54 -27.61 2.32 3.02
CA ALA A 54 -28.88 2.90 3.47
C ALA A 54 -29.18 2.53 4.93
N LYS A 55 -29.00 1.25 5.29
CA LYS A 55 -29.20 0.75 6.64
C LYS A 55 -28.29 1.45 7.64
N GLU A 56 -27.00 1.57 7.34
CA GLU A 56 -26.02 2.23 8.21
C GLU A 56 -26.27 3.73 8.34
N ALA A 57 -26.65 4.40 7.25
CA ALA A 57 -27.01 5.82 7.25
C ALA A 57 -28.37 6.13 7.90
N ASN A 58 -29.07 5.12 8.43
CA ASN A 58 -30.45 5.19 8.91
C ASN A 58 -31.35 5.90 7.89
N ALA A 59 -31.27 5.45 6.64
CA ALA A 59 -31.96 6.00 5.48
C ALA A 59 -32.67 4.87 4.71
N SER A 60 -33.67 5.23 3.89
CA SER A 60 -34.24 4.26 2.95
C SER A 60 -33.37 4.16 1.70
N ARG A 61 -33.42 3.02 0.98
CA ARG A 61 -32.77 2.89 -0.34
C ARG A 61 -33.21 4.00 -1.30
N ALA A 62 -34.49 4.38 -1.26
CA ALA A 62 -35.03 5.49 -2.05
C ALA A 62 -34.41 6.84 -1.65
N THR A 63 -34.11 7.05 -0.37
CA THR A 63 -33.40 8.24 0.12
C THR A 63 -31.97 8.28 -0.40
N VAL A 64 -31.24 7.16 -0.43
CA VAL A 64 -29.89 7.14 -1.03
C VAL A 64 -29.95 7.51 -2.51
N TYR A 65 -30.91 6.95 -3.25
CA TYR A 65 -31.12 7.30 -4.67
C TYR A 65 -31.53 8.75 -4.93
N GLN A 66 -32.05 9.47 -3.93
CA GLN A 66 -32.31 10.91 -4.08
C GLN A 66 -31.02 11.73 -4.16
N TYR A 67 -29.91 11.22 -3.61
CA TYR A 67 -28.63 11.94 -3.56
C TYR A 67 -27.55 11.33 -4.45
N PHE A 68 -27.61 10.01 -4.71
CA PHE A 68 -26.59 9.27 -5.44
C PHE A 68 -27.23 8.22 -6.36
N ALA A 69 -26.82 8.18 -7.62
CA ALA A 69 -27.23 7.20 -8.61
C ALA A 69 -26.72 5.77 -8.29
N GLY A 70 -25.62 5.66 -7.56
CA GLY A 70 -24.98 4.39 -7.23
C GLY A 70 -23.82 4.53 -6.25
N LYS A 71 -23.26 3.38 -5.83
CA LYS A 71 -22.11 3.36 -4.92
C LYS A 71 -20.84 3.89 -5.59
N GLU A 72 -20.78 3.78 -6.92
CA GLU A 72 -19.72 4.31 -7.78
C GLU A 72 -19.68 5.84 -7.72
N GLU A 73 -20.84 6.52 -7.66
CA GLU A 73 -20.90 7.97 -7.53
C GLU A 73 -20.46 8.43 -6.13
N ILE A 74 -20.88 7.71 -5.10
CA ILE A 74 -20.44 7.94 -3.72
C ILE A 74 -18.91 7.81 -3.62
N PHE A 75 -18.35 6.73 -4.14
CA PHE A 75 -16.91 6.48 -4.12
C PHE A 75 -16.13 7.51 -4.95
N ARG A 76 -16.69 7.97 -6.07
CA ARG A 76 -16.13 9.07 -6.87
C ARG A 76 -16.01 10.34 -6.07
N GLU A 77 -17.07 10.74 -5.38
CA GLU A 77 -17.02 11.94 -4.58
C GLU A 77 -16.02 11.86 -3.42
N LEU A 78 -15.95 10.69 -2.74
CA LEU A 78 -14.96 10.46 -1.68
C LEU A 78 -13.52 10.58 -2.24
N SER A 79 -13.28 10.01 -3.42
CA SER A 79 -11.97 10.07 -4.09
C SER A 79 -11.63 11.47 -4.60
N ASP A 80 -12.60 12.21 -5.13
CA ASP A 80 -12.41 13.61 -5.57
C ASP A 80 -12.11 14.54 -4.38
N ALA A 81 -12.72 14.27 -3.21
CA ALA A 81 -12.39 14.96 -1.98
C ALA A 81 -10.96 14.64 -1.51
N ALA A 82 -10.58 13.36 -1.51
CA ALA A 82 -9.23 12.93 -1.17
C ALA A 82 -8.19 13.53 -2.12
N GLY A 83 -8.46 13.50 -3.43
CA GLY A 83 -7.55 14.04 -4.45
C GLY A 83 -7.29 15.53 -4.27
N ARG A 84 -8.32 16.33 -3.99
CA ARG A 84 -8.14 17.76 -3.66
C ARG A 84 -7.26 17.95 -2.42
N ALA A 85 -7.50 17.19 -1.36
CA ALA A 85 -6.71 17.26 -0.13
C ALA A 85 -5.22 16.89 -0.37
N VAL A 86 -4.96 15.86 -1.18
CA VAL A 86 -3.61 15.43 -1.60
C VAL A 86 -2.91 16.54 -2.39
N LEU A 87 -3.59 17.18 -3.33
CA LEU A 87 -3.01 18.28 -4.10
C LEU A 87 -2.67 19.48 -3.22
N ASP A 88 -3.60 19.91 -2.35
CA ASP A 88 -3.39 21.00 -1.39
C ASP A 88 -2.25 20.67 -0.40
N HIS A 89 -2.04 19.39 -0.11
CA HIS A 89 -0.91 18.93 0.70
C HIS A 89 0.43 19.02 -0.03
N GLY A 90 0.48 18.66 -1.31
CA GLY A 90 1.70 18.83 -2.12
C GLY A 90 2.18 20.28 -2.19
N GLU A 91 1.26 21.25 -2.23
CA GLU A 91 1.59 22.69 -2.20
C GLU A 91 2.22 23.15 -0.88
N ARG A 92 1.91 22.46 0.23
CA ARG A 92 2.38 22.81 1.57
C ARG A 92 3.78 22.28 1.88
N LEU A 93 4.42 21.53 0.98
CA LEU A 93 5.80 21.08 1.17
C LEU A 93 6.75 22.28 1.18
N GLY A 94 7.29 22.58 2.36
CA GLY A 94 8.21 23.70 2.60
C GLY A 94 9.63 23.45 2.10
N ASP A 95 10.54 24.35 2.48
CA ASP A 95 11.96 24.22 2.13
C ASP A 95 12.59 23.02 2.84
N LEU A 96 13.29 22.19 2.07
CA LEU A 96 13.97 20.99 2.55
C LEU A 96 15.47 21.22 2.63
N GLY A 97 16.13 20.51 3.55
CA GLY A 97 17.57 20.53 3.70
C GLY A 97 18.05 19.84 4.97
N PRO A 98 19.38 19.63 5.13
CA PRO A 98 19.99 19.05 6.34
C PRO A 98 20.03 20.07 7.49
N THR A 99 18.88 20.63 7.88
CA THR A 99 18.78 21.67 8.91
C THR A 99 17.59 21.41 9.82
N VAL A 100 17.61 22.01 11.01
CA VAL A 100 16.46 22.00 11.94
C VAL A 100 15.18 22.50 11.26
N HIS A 101 15.29 23.57 10.45
CA HIS A 101 14.15 24.11 9.71
C HIS A 101 13.63 23.14 8.65
N GLY A 102 14.53 22.55 7.86
CA GLY A 102 14.19 21.60 6.80
C GLY A 102 13.53 20.34 7.35
N PHE A 103 14.10 19.77 8.41
CA PHE A 103 13.49 18.64 9.12
C PHE A 103 12.11 19.01 9.68
N GLY A 104 11.99 20.18 10.32
CA GLY A 104 10.70 20.65 10.84
C GLY A 104 9.64 20.84 9.75
N ALA A 105 10.03 21.27 8.55
CA ALA A 105 9.14 21.36 7.40
C ALA A 105 8.69 19.98 6.92
N LEU A 106 9.62 19.03 6.78
CA LEU A 106 9.31 17.65 6.39
C LEU A 106 8.39 16.97 7.41
N HIS A 107 8.70 17.08 8.71
CA HIS A 107 7.89 16.48 9.78
C HIS A 107 6.46 17.02 9.76
N ARG A 108 6.26 18.36 9.70
CA ARG A 108 4.90 18.95 9.60
C ARG A 108 4.15 18.48 8.36
N TRP A 109 4.86 18.36 7.24
CA TRP A 109 4.27 17.87 5.99
C TRP A 109 3.82 16.41 6.13
N LEU A 110 4.63 15.54 6.74
CA LEU A 110 4.27 14.14 7.01
C LEU A 110 3.16 13.99 8.04
N THR A 111 3.08 14.85 9.07
CA THR A 111 1.92 14.91 9.97
C THR A 111 0.65 15.29 9.20
N GLY A 112 0.73 16.28 8.30
CA GLY A 112 -0.39 16.65 7.45
C GLY A 112 -0.82 15.52 6.50
N TRP A 113 0.12 14.68 6.06
CA TRP A 113 -0.20 13.46 5.30
C TRP A 113 -0.96 12.45 6.16
N ALA A 114 -0.53 12.24 7.41
CA ALA A 114 -1.24 11.40 8.36
C ALA A 114 -2.70 11.87 8.57
N ASP A 115 -2.92 13.19 8.69
CA ASP A 115 -4.27 13.76 8.85
C ASP A 115 -5.16 13.47 7.64
N ILE A 116 -4.60 13.59 6.44
CA ILE A 116 -5.31 13.30 5.18
C ILE A 116 -5.62 11.81 5.08
N TYR A 117 -4.67 10.95 5.43
CA TYR A 117 -4.85 9.51 5.39
C TYR A 117 -5.99 9.07 6.31
N ASP A 118 -6.01 9.56 7.55
CA ASP A 118 -7.06 9.25 8.53
C ASP A 118 -8.43 9.80 8.09
N ALA A 119 -8.48 11.00 7.50
CA ALA A 119 -9.73 11.61 7.05
C ALA A 119 -10.32 10.97 5.79
N HIS A 120 -9.49 10.36 4.95
CA HIS A 120 -9.87 9.83 3.63
C HIS A 120 -9.56 8.34 3.49
N THR A 121 -9.52 7.58 4.58
CA THR A 121 -9.01 6.21 4.53
C THR A 121 -9.80 5.31 3.59
N ALA A 122 -11.12 5.48 3.44
CA ALA A 122 -11.91 4.72 2.48
C ALA A 122 -11.42 4.88 1.02
N ALA A 123 -10.86 6.04 0.70
CA ALA A 123 -10.28 6.34 -0.61
C ALA A 123 -8.80 5.94 -0.72
N PHE A 124 -8.12 5.49 0.33
CA PHE A 124 -6.73 5.05 0.29
C PHE A 124 -6.54 3.56 0.61
N ALA A 125 -7.41 2.99 1.44
CA ALA A 125 -7.36 1.58 1.84
C ALA A 125 -7.69 0.63 0.69
N GLU A 126 -8.47 1.08 -0.30
CA GLU A 126 -8.69 0.39 -1.58
C GLU A 126 -7.48 0.49 -2.53
N TYR A 127 -6.45 1.27 -2.16
CA TYR A 127 -5.28 1.58 -2.99
C TYR A 127 -4.00 1.18 -2.26
N PRO A 128 -3.57 -0.10 -2.32
CA PRO A 128 -2.29 -0.50 -1.76
C PRO A 128 -1.08 0.16 -2.47
N GLY A 129 -1.26 0.80 -3.62
CA GLY A 129 -0.18 1.49 -4.35
C GLY A 129 -0.60 2.83 -4.97
N ILE A 130 0.07 3.91 -4.59
CA ILE A 130 0.13 5.14 -5.40
C ILE A 130 0.87 4.80 -6.69
N GLY A 131 0.20 4.94 -7.84
CA GLY A 131 0.74 4.61 -9.17
C GLY A 131 0.18 3.35 -9.83
N THR A 132 -0.84 2.70 -9.26
CA THR A 132 -1.48 1.53 -9.90
C THR A 132 -2.76 1.92 -10.66
N GLU A 133 -2.82 1.65 -11.97
CA GLU A 133 -3.87 2.07 -12.93
C GLU A 133 -5.27 1.43 -12.76
N MET A 134 -5.56 0.85 -11.60
CA MET A 134 -6.55 -0.22 -11.52
C MET A 134 -7.62 -0.02 -10.45
N SER A 135 -8.03 1.22 -10.24
CA SER A 135 -9.18 1.55 -9.39
C SER A 135 -10.44 1.79 -10.23
N VAL A 136 -11.59 1.71 -9.56
CA VAL A 136 -12.90 2.20 -10.05
C VAL A 136 -12.81 3.64 -10.57
N ILE A 137 -11.82 4.40 -10.09
CA ILE A 137 -11.52 5.79 -10.51
C ILE A 137 -10.05 5.89 -10.87
N ASP A 138 -9.78 6.52 -12.02
CA ASP A 138 -8.42 6.84 -12.43
C ASP A 138 -7.83 7.95 -11.53
N ALA A 139 -6.99 7.55 -10.57
CA ALA A 139 -6.24 8.45 -9.70
C ALA A 139 -4.94 8.97 -10.35
N GLY A 140 -4.61 8.51 -11.57
CA GLY A 140 -3.36 8.83 -12.27
C GLY A 140 -3.08 10.33 -12.40
N PRO A 141 -4.04 11.16 -12.87
CA PRO A 141 -3.83 12.60 -13.00
C PRO A 141 -3.49 13.29 -11.67
N VAL A 142 -4.15 12.90 -10.58
CA VAL A 142 -3.90 13.46 -9.23
C VAL A 142 -2.54 13.03 -8.71
N ALA A 143 -2.20 11.74 -8.85
CA ALA A 143 -0.92 11.20 -8.42
C ALA A 143 0.26 11.85 -9.18
N GLU A 144 0.11 12.06 -10.49
CA GLU A 144 1.12 12.71 -11.33
C GLU A 144 1.29 14.19 -11.00
N GLU A 145 0.19 14.92 -10.79
CA GLU A 145 0.22 16.30 -10.33
C GLU A 145 0.91 16.42 -8.95
N TYR A 146 0.55 15.56 -8.01
CA TYR A 146 1.15 15.52 -6.67
C TYR A 146 2.65 15.21 -6.74
N ARG A 147 3.03 14.20 -7.53
CA ARG A 147 4.44 13.88 -7.79
C ARG A 147 5.19 15.08 -8.35
N ARG A 148 4.63 15.77 -9.36
CA ARG A 148 5.25 16.95 -9.95
C ARG A 148 5.51 18.06 -8.92
N ARG A 149 4.54 18.32 -8.02
CA ARG A 149 4.69 19.32 -6.93
C ARG A 149 5.81 18.93 -5.96
N VAL A 150 5.88 17.66 -5.56
CA VAL A 150 6.92 17.14 -4.66
C VAL A 150 8.30 17.19 -5.33
N THR A 151 8.42 16.70 -6.58
CA THR A 151 9.65 16.73 -7.38
C THR A 151 10.18 18.16 -7.58
N ALA A 152 9.29 19.14 -7.82
CA ALA A 152 9.69 20.54 -7.95
C ALA A 152 10.39 21.07 -6.69
N ARG A 153 9.90 20.71 -5.50
CA ARG A 153 10.54 21.12 -4.25
C ARG A 153 11.84 20.37 -3.99
N LEU A 154 11.90 19.07 -4.30
CA LEU A 154 13.13 18.27 -4.16
C LEU A 154 14.25 18.78 -5.07
N ASN A 155 13.94 19.21 -6.29
CA ASN A 155 14.92 19.83 -7.20
C ASN A 155 15.55 21.09 -6.60
N ALA A 156 14.77 21.90 -5.87
CA ALA A 156 15.29 23.08 -5.19
C ALA A 156 16.25 22.72 -4.03
N ALA A 157 16.08 21.56 -3.42
CA ALA A 157 16.87 21.08 -2.28
C ALA A 157 18.25 20.51 -2.68
N LYS A 158 18.51 20.27 -3.97
CA LYS A 158 19.81 19.80 -4.52
C LYS A 158 20.37 18.58 -3.80
N LEU A 159 19.58 17.50 -3.75
CA LEU A 159 19.97 16.23 -3.14
C LEU A 159 21.30 15.72 -3.69
N GLN A 160 22.10 15.12 -2.81
CA GLN A 160 23.35 14.45 -3.16
C GLN A 160 23.11 12.95 -3.10
N GLY A 161 23.63 12.16 -4.06
CA GLY A 161 23.62 10.70 -4.01
C GLY A 161 22.24 10.02 -4.05
N LEU A 162 21.18 10.75 -4.44
CA LEU A 162 19.82 10.23 -4.64
C LEU A 162 19.14 11.05 -5.74
N GLY A 163 18.55 10.38 -6.74
CA GLY A 163 17.82 11.04 -7.82
C GLY A 163 16.52 11.69 -7.32
N THR A 164 16.09 12.78 -7.96
CA THR A 164 14.88 13.51 -7.54
C THR A 164 13.62 12.65 -7.66
N ASP A 165 13.49 11.84 -8.71
CA ASP A 165 12.33 10.96 -8.90
C ASP A 165 12.32 9.81 -7.87
N ASP A 166 13.48 9.23 -7.55
CA ASP A 166 13.62 8.24 -6.47
C ASP A 166 13.24 8.83 -5.11
N ALA A 167 13.68 10.06 -4.84
CA ALA A 167 13.34 10.80 -3.62
C ALA A 167 11.83 11.13 -3.55
N ALA A 168 11.21 11.52 -4.66
CA ALA A 168 9.78 11.76 -4.73
C ALA A 168 8.99 10.46 -4.49
N ALA A 169 9.40 9.36 -5.12
CA ALA A 169 8.80 8.05 -4.90
C ALA A 169 8.94 7.60 -3.43
N ALA A 170 10.09 7.79 -2.79
CA ALA A 170 10.29 7.50 -1.38
C ALA A 170 9.37 8.35 -0.48
N LEU A 171 9.29 9.67 -0.70
CA LEU A 171 8.41 10.57 0.06
C LEU A 171 6.92 10.31 -0.11
N MET A 172 6.50 9.69 -1.22
CA MET A 172 5.09 9.39 -1.48
C MET A 172 4.72 7.98 -1.05
N ARG A 173 5.50 6.97 -1.44
CA ARG A 173 5.13 5.56 -1.29
C ARG A 173 5.38 5.02 0.12
N ILE A 174 6.47 5.45 0.78
CA ILE A 174 6.82 4.95 2.12
C ILE A 174 5.80 5.44 3.16
N PRO A 175 5.46 6.75 3.25
CA PRO A 175 4.41 7.21 4.17
C PRO A 175 3.08 6.53 3.92
N HIS A 176 2.67 6.39 2.64
CA HIS A 176 1.42 5.71 2.30
C HIS A 176 1.34 4.31 2.90
N MET A 177 2.40 3.51 2.75
CA MET A 177 2.40 2.14 3.28
C MET A 177 2.46 2.07 4.79
N VAL A 178 3.27 2.91 5.44
CA VAL A 178 3.34 2.93 6.91
C VAL A 178 1.98 3.27 7.52
N HIS A 179 1.22 4.18 6.90
CA HIS A 179 -0.14 4.49 7.34
C HIS A 179 -1.12 3.34 7.03
N LEU A 180 -0.97 2.65 5.90
CA LEU A 180 -1.76 1.46 5.59
C LEU A 180 -1.53 0.35 6.62
N TYR A 181 -0.28 0.09 7.01
CA TYR A 181 0.08 -0.89 8.05
C TYR A 181 -0.57 -0.56 9.38
N ARG A 182 -0.50 0.72 9.79
CA ARG A 182 -1.13 1.22 11.02
C ARG A 182 -2.65 1.09 10.96
N HIS A 183 -3.28 1.53 9.88
CA HIS A 183 -4.72 1.52 9.75
C HIS A 183 -5.31 0.12 9.78
N ARG A 184 -4.65 -0.84 9.11
CA ARG A 184 -5.09 -2.25 9.09
C ARG A 184 -4.55 -3.06 10.27
N ALA A 185 -3.90 -2.42 11.25
CA ALA A 185 -3.29 -3.08 12.41
C ALA A 185 -2.42 -4.30 12.03
N MET A 186 -1.67 -4.21 10.93
CA MET A 186 -0.84 -5.34 10.45
C MET A 186 0.31 -5.66 11.39
N PHE A 187 0.83 -4.62 12.06
CA PHE A 187 1.97 -4.68 12.96
C PHE A 187 1.66 -3.88 14.24
N PRO A 188 2.31 -4.19 15.38
CA PRO A 188 2.06 -3.51 16.66
C PRO A 188 2.72 -2.12 16.71
N LEU A 189 2.36 -1.24 15.77
CA LEU A 189 2.93 0.09 15.65
C LEU A 189 2.54 0.98 16.85
N PRO A 190 3.46 1.86 17.31
CA PRO A 190 3.22 2.73 18.45
C PRO A 190 2.19 3.82 18.13
N ALA A 191 2.01 4.74 19.08
CA ALA A 191 1.17 5.92 18.90
C ALA A 191 1.51 6.67 17.61
N ARG A 192 0.48 7.26 16.99
CA ARG A 192 0.55 7.93 15.69
C ARG A 192 1.70 8.93 15.61
N GLU A 193 1.88 9.69 16.67
CA GLU A 193 2.89 10.74 16.80
C GLU A 193 4.30 10.15 16.77
N VAL A 194 4.50 9.00 17.42
CA VAL A 194 5.78 8.26 17.40
C VAL A 194 6.08 7.73 16.00
N VAL A 195 5.06 7.18 15.32
CA VAL A 195 5.18 6.71 13.93
C VAL A 195 5.52 7.86 12.99
N SER A 196 4.77 8.97 13.04
CA SER A 196 5.01 10.15 12.20
C SER A 196 6.40 10.74 12.42
N TRP A 197 6.86 10.81 13.67
CA TRP A 197 8.20 11.29 14.00
C TRP A 197 9.28 10.36 13.45
N SER A 198 9.19 9.06 13.74
CA SER A 198 10.16 8.05 13.29
C SER A 198 10.26 8.01 11.77
N LEU A 199 9.12 8.08 11.08
CA LEU A 199 9.03 8.18 9.63
C LEU A 199 9.70 9.44 9.10
N ALA A 200 9.50 10.60 9.75
CA ALA A 200 10.15 11.84 9.37
C ALA A 200 11.67 11.79 9.53
N VAL A 201 12.16 11.19 10.62
CA VAL A 201 13.61 11.00 10.84
C VAL A 201 14.18 10.07 9.76
N ALA A 202 13.53 8.93 9.50
CA ALA A 202 14.01 7.99 8.48
C ALA A 202 14.05 8.63 7.08
N LEU A 203 12.98 9.32 6.65
CA LEU A 203 12.93 9.99 5.36
C LEU A 203 13.90 11.19 5.28
N GLN A 204 14.07 11.94 6.38
CA GLN A 204 15.07 12.99 6.46
C GLN A 204 16.47 12.44 6.21
N LEU A 205 16.82 11.31 6.83
CA LEU A 205 18.12 10.66 6.64
C LEU A 205 18.26 10.04 5.25
N MET A 206 17.19 9.48 4.67
CA MET A 206 17.17 9.03 3.28
C MET A 206 17.45 10.16 2.29
N LEU A 207 16.95 11.37 2.53
CA LEU A 207 17.19 12.53 1.65
C LEU A 207 18.53 13.20 1.94
N PHE A 208 18.84 13.37 3.22
CA PHE A 208 19.94 14.17 3.75
C PHE A 208 20.68 13.39 4.86
N PRO A 209 21.58 12.45 4.50
CA PRO A 209 22.26 11.60 5.48
C PRO A 209 23.14 12.37 6.46
N ASP A 210 23.62 13.55 6.07
CA ASP A 210 24.44 14.46 6.89
C ASP A 210 23.61 15.42 7.76
N THR A 211 22.31 15.13 7.96
CA THR A 211 21.45 15.94 8.84
C THR A 211 22.03 15.98 10.26
N PRO A 212 22.22 17.16 10.86
CA PRO A 212 22.87 17.28 12.16
C PRO A 212 21.97 16.72 13.27
N ALA A 213 22.57 16.15 14.32
CA ALA A 213 21.84 15.50 15.41
C ALA A 213 20.83 16.43 16.12
N GLU A 214 21.14 17.73 16.21
CA GLU A 214 20.23 18.75 16.76
C GLU A 214 18.90 18.87 16.00
N ALA A 215 18.88 18.58 14.69
CA ALA A 215 17.67 18.57 13.89
C ALA A 215 16.82 17.33 14.16
N LEU A 216 17.43 16.23 14.58
CA LEU A 216 16.76 14.95 14.83
C LEU A 216 16.46 14.72 16.32
N ALA A 217 16.75 15.69 17.18
CA ALA A 217 16.56 15.58 18.63
C ALA A 217 15.12 15.18 18.97
N ALA A 218 14.94 14.39 20.03
CA ALA A 218 13.69 13.74 20.41
C ALA A 218 12.43 14.62 20.27
N PRO A 219 11.27 14.02 19.89
CA PRO A 219 10.04 14.77 19.72
C PRO A 219 9.66 15.54 21.00
N PRO A 220 8.99 16.70 20.89
CA PRO A 220 8.41 17.34 22.06
C PRO A 220 7.45 16.35 22.76
N PRO A 221 7.32 16.42 24.11
CA PRO A 221 6.56 15.44 24.88
C PRO A 221 5.13 15.30 24.35
N ILE A 222 4.75 14.06 24.02
CA ILE A 222 3.44 13.72 23.47
C ILE A 222 2.39 13.94 24.58
N THR A 223 1.59 15.00 24.46
CA THR A 223 0.44 15.22 25.34
C THR A 223 -0.79 14.56 24.74
N GLY A 224 -1.23 13.45 25.34
CA GLY A 224 -2.51 12.80 25.00
C GLY A 224 -2.38 11.56 24.12
N ALA A 225 -1.59 10.58 24.54
CA ALA A 225 -1.73 9.22 24.02
C ALA A 225 -3.08 8.66 24.49
N THR A 226 -4.08 8.60 23.60
CA THR A 226 -5.19 7.68 23.78
C THR A 226 -4.77 6.33 23.23
N ASP A 227 -4.49 5.41 24.13
CA ASP A 227 -4.28 4.00 23.82
C ASP A 227 -5.49 3.47 23.03
N MET A 228 -5.26 3.10 21.77
CA MET A 228 -6.16 2.17 21.10
C MET A 228 -5.86 0.78 21.66
N PRO A 229 -6.88 -0.04 21.97
CA PRO A 229 -6.65 -1.41 22.40
C PRO A 229 -5.88 -2.17 21.31
N THR A 230 -4.64 -2.55 21.61
CA THR A 230 -3.86 -3.50 20.82
C THR A 230 -4.37 -4.90 21.14
N ASP A 231 -5.52 -5.28 20.57
CA ASP A 231 -5.93 -6.68 20.54
C ASP A 231 -5.33 -7.32 19.29
N VAL A 232 -3.99 -7.44 19.27
CA VAL A 232 -3.33 -8.36 18.36
C VAL A 232 -3.48 -9.72 19.01
N ALA A 233 -4.48 -10.48 18.55
CA ALA A 233 -4.62 -11.86 18.96
C ALA A 233 -3.27 -12.57 18.73
N GLU A 234 -2.63 -12.97 19.83
CA GLU A 234 -1.42 -13.78 19.85
C GLU A 234 -1.78 -15.15 19.24
N ARG A 235 -1.81 -15.21 17.91
CA ARG A 235 -2.00 -16.44 17.16
C ARG A 235 -0.68 -17.20 17.23
N ALA A 236 -0.71 -18.32 17.94
CA ALA A 236 0.37 -19.29 18.01
C ALA A 236 0.94 -19.56 16.61
N ALA A 237 2.27 -19.56 16.50
CA ALA A 237 2.98 -19.88 15.28
C ALA A 237 2.51 -21.24 14.73
N PRO A 238 1.85 -21.30 13.57
CA PRO A 238 1.43 -22.56 12.97
C PRO A 238 2.62 -23.23 12.29
N GLU A 239 2.54 -24.56 12.16
CA GLU A 239 3.59 -25.39 11.55
C GLU A 239 3.90 -24.98 10.09
N PRO A 240 5.16 -25.11 9.66
CA PRO A 240 5.62 -24.70 8.32
C PRO A 240 4.84 -25.40 7.21
N ALA A 241 4.60 -24.68 6.10
CA ALA A 241 3.95 -25.24 4.93
C ALA A 241 4.81 -26.35 4.31
N THR A 242 4.29 -27.57 4.24
CA THR A 242 4.96 -28.70 3.58
C THR A 242 4.92 -28.55 2.06
N VAL A 243 6.10 -28.55 1.42
CA VAL A 243 6.24 -28.62 -0.04
C VAL A 243 5.90 -30.02 -0.53
N THR A 244 4.99 -30.16 -1.50
CA THR A 244 4.66 -31.45 -2.15
C THR A 244 4.67 -31.35 -3.66
N ASP A 245 5.36 -32.32 -4.28
CA ASP A 245 5.44 -32.76 -5.70
C ASP A 245 5.81 -31.72 -6.78
N GLU A 246 6.73 -32.10 -7.67
CA GLU A 246 7.10 -31.31 -8.86
C GLU A 246 5.87 -31.13 -9.76
N LEU A 247 5.41 -29.89 -9.90
CA LEU A 247 4.32 -29.52 -10.81
C LEU A 247 4.66 -29.92 -12.25
N SER A 248 3.64 -30.35 -12.99
CA SER A 248 3.77 -30.56 -14.44
C SER A 248 4.21 -29.26 -15.13
N PRO A 249 5.03 -29.32 -16.20
CA PRO A 249 5.44 -28.13 -16.95
C PRO A 249 4.27 -27.23 -17.37
N ILE A 250 3.14 -27.84 -17.78
CA ILE A 250 1.92 -27.10 -18.15
C ILE A 250 1.33 -26.35 -16.96
N ALA A 251 1.33 -26.96 -15.77
CA ALA A 251 0.82 -26.29 -14.57
C ALA A 251 1.72 -25.09 -14.20
N HIS A 252 3.04 -25.24 -14.35
CA HIS A 252 4.00 -24.16 -14.15
C HIS A 252 3.79 -23.00 -15.16
N ASP A 253 3.62 -23.31 -16.44
CA ASP A 253 3.35 -22.30 -17.47
C ASP A 253 2.05 -21.52 -17.18
N VAL A 254 1.01 -22.22 -16.70
CA VAL A 254 -0.25 -21.61 -16.25
C VAL A 254 -0.03 -20.67 -15.08
N LEU A 255 0.78 -21.04 -14.09
CA LEU A 255 1.08 -20.20 -12.93
C LEU A 255 1.84 -18.93 -13.34
N LEU A 256 2.88 -19.05 -14.18
CA LEU A 256 3.66 -17.91 -14.68
C LEU A 256 2.81 -16.92 -15.48
N ALA A 257 1.99 -17.43 -16.42
CA ALA A 257 1.09 -16.59 -17.21
C ALA A 257 0.03 -15.91 -16.32
N SER A 258 -0.52 -16.65 -15.35
CA SER A 258 -1.52 -16.11 -14.42
C SER A 258 -0.93 -15.02 -13.53
N SER A 259 0.29 -15.20 -12.99
CA SER A 259 0.97 -14.18 -12.20
C SER A 259 1.16 -12.89 -13.00
N SER A 260 1.59 -13.01 -14.27
CA SER A 260 1.78 -11.88 -15.18
C SER A 260 0.46 -11.16 -15.48
N LEU A 261 -0.61 -11.91 -15.77
CA LEU A 261 -1.94 -11.36 -16.02
C LEU A 261 -2.52 -10.66 -14.78
N PHE A 262 -2.39 -11.26 -13.59
CA PHE A 262 -2.81 -10.61 -12.34
C PHE A 262 -1.99 -9.35 -12.04
N ALA A 263 -0.74 -9.33 -12.44
CA ALA A 263 0.15 -8.21 -12.24
C ALA A 263 -0.15 -7.03 -13.19
N GLU A 264 -0.66 -7.30 -14.39
CA GLU A 264 -1.01 -6.28 -15.41
C GLU A 264 -2.47 -5.82 -15.30
N HIS A 265 -3.40 -6.76 -15.14
CA HIS A 265 -4.84 -6.52 -15.20
C HIS A 265 -5.56 -6.75 -13.87
N GLY A 266 -4.83 -7.16 -12.83
CA GLY A 266 -5.37 -7.45 -11.50
C GLY A 266 -6.24 -8.69 -11.44
N TYR A 267 -6.45 -9.18 -10.22
CA TYR A 267 -7.11 -10.46 -10.01
C TYR A 267 -8.53 -10.53 -10.57
N TYR A 268 -9.36 -9.49 -10.35
CA TYR A 268 -10.78 -9.54 -10.76
C TYR A 268 -11.01 -9.47 -12.26
N ALA A 269 -10.19 -8.74 -13.01
CA ALA A 269 -10.39 -8.55 -14.44
C ALA A 269 -9.98 -9.77 -15.28
N VAL A 270 -9.08 -10.61 -14.75
CA VAL A 270 -8.58 -11.80 -15.44
C VAL A 270 -9.58 -12.96 -15.34
N SER A 271 -9.91 -13.59 -16.47
CA SER A 271 -10.76 -14.79 -16.55
C SER A 271 -9.95 -16.07 -16.79
N MET A 272 -10.60 -17.23 -16.61
CA MET A 272 -10.01 -18.52 -16.98
C MET A 272 -9.75 -18.62 -18.49
N GLU A 273 -10.59 -17.97 -19.30
CA GLU A 273 -10.41 -17.83 -20.74
C GLU A 273 -9.12 -17.08 -21.09
N ASP A 274 -8.84 -15.96 -20.42
CA ASP A 274 -7.64 -15.15 -20.66
C ASP A 274 -6.37 -15.95 -20.34
N ILE A 275 -6.37 -16.70 -19.24
CA ILE A 275 -5.26 -17.56 -18.82
C ILE A 275 -5.00 -18.68 -19.83
N ALA A 276 -6.06 -19.36 -20.30
CA ALA A 276 -5.95 -20.40 -21.31
C ALA A 276 -5.41 -19.86 -22.63
N ALA A 277 -5.85 -18.66 -23.03
CA ALA A 277 -5.37 -17.99 -24.23
C ALA A 277 -3.89 -17.58 -24.12
N ALA A 278 -3.47 -17.02 -22.97
CA ALA A 278 -2.09 -16.61 -22.73
C ALA A 278 -1.08 -17.77 -22.70
N THR A 279 -1.55 -18.98 -22.40
CA THR A 279 -0.72 -20.20 -22.36
C THR A 279 -0.83 -21.09 -23.59
N ASP A 280 -1.62 -20.69 -24.60
CA ASP A 280 -1.91 -21.49 -25.80
C ASP A 280 -2.43 -22.91 -25.48
N ILE A 281 -3.24 -23.06 -24.43
CA ILE A 281 -3.88 -24.32 -24.07
C ILE A 281 -5.40 -24.23 -24.19
N SER A 282 -6.05 -25.38 -24.37
CA SER A 282 -7.51 -25.44 -24.35
C SER A 282 -8.06 -25.19 -22.94
N ARG A 283 -9.27 -24.62 -22.83
CA ARG A 283 -9.97 -24.50 -21.53
C ARG A 283 -10.09 -25.85 -20.82
N ALA A 284 -10.41 -26.91 -21.56
CA ALA A 284 -10.51 -28.25 -20.99
C ALA A 284 -9.16 -28.73 -20.41
N THR A 285 -8.04 -28.33 -21.02
CA THR A 285 -6.70 -28.56 -20.49
C THR A 285 -6.48 -27.76 -19.21
N LEU A 286 -6.80 -26.46 -19.20
CA LEU A 286 -6.67 -25.61 -18.01
C LEU A 286 -7.49 -26.17 -16.83
N TYR A 287 -8.77 -26.48 -17.04
CA TYR A 287 -9.66 -27.02 -16.02
C TYR A 287 -9.25 -28.39 -15.48
N ARG A 288 -8.38 -29.13 -16.20
CA ARG A 288 -7.78 -30.38 -15.71
C ARG A 288 -6.74 -30.14 -14.62
N TYR A 289 -6.02 -29.02 -14.68
CA TYR A 289 -5.01 -28.65 -13.68
C TYR A 289 -5.59 -27.77 -12.58
N PHE A 290 -6.39 -26.77 -12.95
CA PHE A 290 -6.98 -25.83 -12.01
C PHE A 290 -8.48 -25.68 -12.25
N SER A 291 -9.28 -26.09 -11.27
CA SER A 291 -10.74 -26.06 -11.39
C SER A 291 -11.34 -24.66 -11.39
N ALA A 292 -10.61 -23.67 -10.87
CA ALA A 292 -11.03 -22.28 -10.79
C ALA A 292 -9.83 -21.34 -10.56
N LYS A 293 -10.05 -20.05 -10.81
CA LYS A 293 -9.03 -18.99 -10.70
C LYS A 293 -8.50 -18.81 -9.27
N ASP A 294 -9.34 -19.01 -8.26
CA ASP A 294 -8.95 -18.97 -6.83
C ASP A 294 -7.95 -20.10 -6.51
N LYS A 295 -8.04 -21.26 -7.18
CA LYS A 295 -7.07 -22.36 -7.01
C LYS A 295 -5.70 -22.03 -7.59
N ILE A 296 -5.66 -21.31 -8.71
CA ILE A 296 -4.41 -20.79 -9.27
C ILE A 296 -3.79 -19.78 -8.30
N LEU A 297 -4.60 -18.84 -7.78
CA LEU A 297 -4.10 -17.85 -6.83
C LEU A 297 -3.62 -18.49 -5.51
N ALA A 298 -4.31 -19.51 -5.01
CA ALA A 298 -3.90 -20.25 -3.82
C ALA A 298 -2.56 -20.99 -4.02
N GLU A 299 -2.35 -21.56 -5.21
CA GLU A 299 -1.08 -22.20 -5.58
C GLU A 299 0.07 -21.17 -5.62
N LEU A 300 -0.11 -20.08 -6.37
CA LEU A 300 0.84 -18.98 -6.43
C LEU A 300 1.14 -18.37 -5.05
N THR A 301 0.12 -18.24 -4.20
CA THR A 301 0.29 -17.75 -2.83
C THR A 301 1.17 -18.69 -2.02
N ARG A 302 1.00 -20.00 -2.16
CA ARG A 302 1.83 -20.98 -1.44
C ARG A 302 3.28 -20.95 -1.90
N GLU A 303 3.51 -20.86 -3.21
CA GLU A 303 4.87 -20.70 -3.76
C GLU A 303 5.52 -19.41 -3.23
N ALA A 304 4.79 -18.30 -3.29
CA ALA A 304 5.28 -17.02 -2.80
C ALA A 304 5.58 -17.02 -1.30
N VAL A 305 4.75 -17.69 -0.49
CA VAL A 305 4.97 -17.84 0.96
C VAL A 305 6.21 -18.67 1.25
N ALA A 306 6.42 -19.79 0.55
CA ALA A 306 7.61 -20.61 0.73
C ALA A 306 8.89 -19.84 0.38
N GLU A 307 8.88 -19.09 -0.74
CA GLU A 307 10.04 -18.31 -1.17
C GLU A 307 10.34 -17.14 -0.23
N ILE A 308 9.32 -16.43 0.28
CA ILE A 308 9.54 -15.34 1.25
C ILE A 308 9.99 -15.85 2.62
N GLU A 309 9.56 -17.04 3.05
CA GLU A 309 10.06 -17.67 4.29
C GLU A 309 11.55 -18.04 4.18
N GLU A 310 11.97 -18.57 3.04
CA GLU A 310 13.39 -18.83 2.75
C GLU A 310 14.19 -17.53 2.73
N SER A 311 13.68 -16.51 2.03
CA SER A 311 14.29 -15.18 1.97
C SER A 311 14.39 -14.51 3.35
N ALA A 312 13.34 -14.61 4.18
CA ALA A 312 13.32 -14.12 5.55
C ALA A 312 14.38 -14.83 6.42
N THR A 313 14.52 -16.15 6.26
CA THR A 313 15.58 -16.91 6.94
C THR A 313 16.97 -16.42 6.52
N ALA A 314 17.18 -16.18 5.22
CA ALA A 314 18.45 -15.67 4.70
C ALA A 314 18.78 -14.26 5.25
N LEU A 315 17.78 -13.38 5.38
CA LEU A 315 17.93 -12.02 5.92
C LEU A 315 18.57 -12.00 7.31
N THR A 316 18.21 -12.95 8.18
CA THR A 316 18.75 -13.03 9.55
C THR A 316 20.23 -13.43 9.62
N ARG A 317 20.81 -13.92 8.51
CA ARG A 317 22.19 -14.42 8.45
C ARG A 317 23.15 -13.46 7.75
N ILE A 318 22.68 -12.27 7.37
CA ILE A 318 23.48 -11.31 6.61
C ILE A 318 24.58 -10.74 7.50
N ALA A 319 25.82 -10.84 7.03
CA ALA A 319 27.02 -10.48 7.79
C ALA A 319 27.76 -9.26 7.22
N ASP A 320 27.42 -8.83 6.00
CA ASP A 320 28.06 -7.70 5.34
C ASP A 320 27.14 -7.02 4.31
N THR A 321 27.58 -5.85 3.83
CA THR A 321 26.85 -5.07 2.82
C THR A 321 26.63 -5.85 1.52
N ASP A 322 27.62 -6.59 1.04
CA ASP A 322 27.53 -7.23 -0.27
C ASP A 322 26.51 -8.39 -0.23
N ALA A 323 26.45 -9.11 0.88
CA ALA A 323 25.43 -10.09 1.17
C ALA A 323 24.04 -9.45 1.25
N PHE A 324 23.93 -8.26 1.87
CA PHE A 324 22.68 -7.49 1.89
C PHE A 324 22.23 -7.09 0.49
N THR A 325 23.13 -6.53 -0.32
CA THR A 325 22.82 -6.13 -1.70
C THR A 325 22.35 -7.32 -2.53
N ARG A 326 23.05 -8.47 -2.47
CA ARG A 326 22.62 -9.70 -3.17
C ARG A 326 21.26 -10.19 -2.70
N TRP A 327 21.00 -10.14 -1.39
CA TRP A 327 19.71 -10.51 -0.82
C TRP A 327 18.59 -9.60 -1.34
N VAL A 328 18.80 -8.27 -1.33
CA VAL A 328 17.84 -7.29 -1.85
C VAL A 328 17.57 -7.53 -3.34
N HIS A 329 18.58 -7.79 -4.16
CA HIS A 329 18.39 -8.13 -5.58
C HIS A 329 17.55 -9.40 -5.77
N GLY A 330 17.68 -10.38 -4.88
CA GLY A 330 16.79 -11.55 -4.82
C GLY A 330 15.36 -11.17 -4.44
N TYR A 331 15.21 -10.35 -3.40
CA TYR A 331 13.91 -9.87 -2.95
C TYR A 331 13.16 -9.07 -4.03
N VAL A 332 13.85 -8.22 -4.79
CA VAL A 332 13.24 -7.46 -5.90
C VAL A 332 12.67 -8.40 -6.96
N ARG A 333 13.43 -9.43 -7.37
CA ARG A 333 12.98 -10.45 -8.33
C ARG A 333 11.75 -11.19 -7.82
N PHE A 334 11.80 -11.66 -6.57
CA PHE A 334 10.66 -12.28 -5.90
C PHE A 334 9.43 -11.37 -5.92
N HIS A 335 9.57 -10.14 -5.42
CA HIS A 335 8.45 -9.21 -5.28
C HIS A 335 7.84 -8.84 -6.63
N ARG A 336 8.67 -8.63 -7.68
CA ARG A 336 8.19 -8.34 -9.04
C ARG A 336 7.53 -9.55 -9.69
N GLY A 337 8.07 -10.76 -9.48
CA GLY A 337 7.53 -12.01 -10.00
C GLY A 337 6.15 -12.36 -9.42
N TYR A 338 5.92 -11.99 -8.16
CA TYR A 338 4.66 -12.23 -7.45
C TYR A 338 3.82 -10.96 -7.23
N ARG A 339 4.11 -9.83 -7.91
CA ARG A 339 3.47 -8.53 -7.61
C ARG A 339 1.94 -8.56 -7.66
N GLY A 340 1.35 -9.28 -8.62
CA GLY A 340 -0.10 -9.44 -8.74
C GLY A 340 -0.71 -10.24 -7.58
N VAL A 341 0.02 -11.24 -7.09
CA VAL A 341 -0.35 -12.11 -5.97
C VAL A 341 -0.23 -11.34 -4.65
N ILE A 342 0.90 -10.67 -4.43
CA ILE A 342 1.15 -9.83 -3.26
C ILE A 342 0.11 -8.70 -3.17
N ARG A 343 -0.25 -8.08 -4.30
CA ARG A 343 -1.33 -7.08 -4.34
C ARG A 343 -2.67 -7.69 -3.90
N ALA A 344 -2.97 -8.90 -4.33
CA ALA A 344 -4.19 -9.61 -3.93
C ALA A 344 -4.22 -9.94 -2.42
N TRP A 345 -3.07 -10.13 -1.77
CA TRP A 345 -3.00 -10.29 -0.30
C TRP A 345 -3.48 -9.05 0.45
N PHE A 346 -3.34 -7.86 -0.15
CA PHE A 346 -3.82 -6.61 0.42
C PHE A 346 -5.28 -6.30 0.04
N ASP A 347 -5.94 -7.14 -0.74
CA ASP A 347 -7.38 -7.05 -0.99
C ASP A 347 -8.12 -7.90 0.05
N GLY A 348 -8.86 -7.27 0.96
CA GLY A 348 -9.53 -7.98 2.06
C GLY A 348 -10.48 -9.08 1.59
N THR A 349 -11.13 -8.91 0.44
CA THR A 349 -12.08 -9.89 -0.08
C THR A 349 -11.41 -11.06 -0.81
N VAL A 350 -10.24 -10.83 -1.42
CA VAL A 350 -9.43 -11.92 -1.98
C VAL A 350 -8.67 -12.66 -0.88
N ALA A 351 -8.13 -11.93 0.11
CA ALA A 351 -7.43 -12.50 1.25
C ALA A 351 -8.31 -13.50 2.02
N GLU A 352 -9.59 -13.18 2.27
CA GLU A 352 -10.56 -14.10 2.90
C GLU A 352 -10.79 -15.41 2.11
N GLN A 353 -10.58 -15.40 0.79
CA GLN A 353 -10.70 -16.61 -0.05
C GLN A 353 -9.45 -17.48 0.00
N LEU A 354 -8.31 -16.89 0.36
CA LEU A 354 -7.07 -17.59 0.62
C LEU A 354 -7.10 -18.14 2.05
N SER A 355 -6.31 -19.16 2.33
CA SER A 355 -6.11 -19.56 3.73
C SER A 355 -5.38 -18.41 4.42
N ASP A 356 -6.06 -17.64 5.27
CA ASP A 356 -5.49 -16.54 6.06
C ASP A 356 -4.14 -16.92 6.68
N ALA A 357 -4.00 -18.18 7.11
CA ALA A 357 -2.76 -18.71 7.66
C ALA A 357 -1.59 -18.57 6.67
N ALA A 358 -1.77 -18.91 5.40
CA ALA A 358 -0.69 -18.84 4.41
C ALA A 358 -0.20 -17.40 4.18
N VAL A 359 -1.11 -16.45 3.97
CA VAL A 359 -0.73 -15.03 3.77
C VAL A 359 -0.10 -14.45 5.03
N GLY A 360 -0.67 -14.78 6.20
CA GLY A 360 -0.13 -14.38 7.50
C GLY A 360 1.28 -14.91 7.75
N HIS A 361 1.59 -16.14 7.32
CA HIS A 361 2.94 -16.71 7.42
C HIS A 361 3.95 -15.90 6.62
N GLY A 362 3.67 -15.59 5.35
CA GLY A 362 4.60 -14.87 4.48
C GLY A 362 4.91 -13.45 5.00
N ILE A 363 3.87 -12.67 5.30
CA ILE A 363 4.03 -11.29 5.84
C ILE A 363 4.67 -11.33 7.23
N GLY A 364 4.26 -12.28 8.09
CA GLY A 364 4.81 -12.44 9.43
C GLY A 364 6.30 -12.83 9.43
N ALA A 365 6.70 -13.74 8.54
CA ALA A 365 8.09 -14.21 8.44
C ALA A 365 9.05 -13.08 8.07
N ILE A 366 8.74 -12.30 7.03
CA ILE A 366 9.60 -11.18 6.63
C ILE A 366 9.61 -10.06 7.68
N HIS A 367 8.48 -9.77 8.32
CA HIS A 367 8.41 -8.79 9.41
C HIS A 367 9.28 -9.19 10.60
N LEU A 368 9.18 -10.45 11.05
CA LEU A 368 10.01 -10.98 12.13
C LEU A 368 11.50 -10.96 11.78
N ALA A 369 11.86 -11.33 10.55
CA ALA A 369 13.24 -11.30 10.09
C ALA A 369 13.82 -9.89 10.03
N VAL A 370 13.04 -8.90 9.56
CA VAL A 370 13.42 -7.48 9.58
C VAL A 370 13.65 -7.01 11.01
N ASN A 371 12.72 -7.29 11.94
CA ASN A 371 12.89 -6.89 13.34
C ASN A 371 14.09 -7.57 14.00
N THR A 372 14.34 -8.85 13.68
CA THR A 372 15.52 -9.60 14.14
C THR A 372 16.81 -8.97 13.63
N LEU A 373 16.86 -8.59 12.35
CA LEU A 373 18.01 -7.86 11.80
C LEU A 373 18.20 -6.53 12.53
N LEU A 374 17.14 -5.72 12.67
CA LEU A 374 17.23 -4.41 13.31
C LEU A 374 17.67 -4.50 14.78
N GLN A 375 17.39 -5.59 15.50
CA GLN A 375 17.91 -5.83 16.85
C GLN A 375 19.45 -5.90 16.91
N THR A 376 20.11 -6.25 15.80
CA THR A 376 21.57 -6.29 15.70
C THR A 376 22.19 -4.96 15.29
N ILE A 377 21.36 -3.97 14.93
CA ILE A 377 21.77 -2.68 14.39
C ILE A 377 21.48 -1.57 15.40
N GLU A 378 22.44 -0.65 15.57
CA GLU A 378 22.24 0.57 16.34
C GLU A 378 21.44 1.57 15.50
N LEU A 379 20.17 1.79 15.87
CA LEU A 379 19.28 2.74 15.22
C LEU A 379 19.53 4.16 15.74
N PRO A 380 19.26 5.20 14.94
CA PRO A 380 19.21 6.57 15.46
C PRO A 380 18.24 6.69 16.65
N ASP A 381 18.67 7.30 17.76
CA ASP A 381 17.90 7.40 19.02
C ASP A 381 16.46 7.93 18.86
N ALA A 382 16.23 8.73 17.82
CA ALA A 382 14.95 9.36 17.54
C ALA A 382 13.95 8.46 16.78
N ILE A 383 14.33 7.23 16.42
CA ILE A 383 13.49 6.29 15.68
C ILE A 383 13.04 5.17 16.61
N ASP A 384 11.72 5.02 16.74
CA ASP A 384 11.13 3.86 17.40
C ASP A 384 11.37 2.58 16.58
N ARG A 385 11.65 1.47 17.28
CA ARG A 385 12.07 0.22 16.63
C ARG A 385 10.96 -0.44 15.79
N GLU A 386 9.72 -0.44 16.26
CA GLU A 386 8.59 -0.99 15.50
C GLU A 386 8.29 -0.11 14.28
N ALA A 387 8.38 1.22 14.45
CA ALA A 387 8.27 2.15 13.33
C ALA A 387 9.41 1.95 12.30
N ALA A 388 10.65 1.67 12.75
CA ALA A 388 11.77 1.33 11.88
C ALA A 388 11.49 0.07 11.06
N GLY A 389 10.94 -0.98 11.68
CA GLY A 389 10.51 -2.20 10.99
C GLY A 389 9.49 -1.93 9.88
N ALA A 390 8.47 -1.13 10.18
CA ALA A 390 7.48 -0.73 9.17
C ALA A 390 8.07 0.13 8.05
N VAL A 391 8.98 1.06 8.35
CA VAL A 391 9.67 1.84 7.31
C VAL A 391 10.52 0.92 6.42
N PHE A 392 11.23 -0.04 7.01
CA PHE A 392 12.03 -1.01 6.26
C PHE A 392 11.15 -1.82 5.30
N LEU A 393 10.04 -2.38 5.80
CA LEU A 393 9.10 -3.14 4.98
C LEU A 393 8.45 -2.29 3.90
N ALA A 394 8.13 -1.03 4.19
CA ALA A 394 7.61 -0.09 3.20
C ALA A 394 8.63 0.21 2.09
N VAL A 395 9.93 0.34 2.42
CA VAL A 395 10.99 0.47 1.41
C VAL A 395 11.06 -0.79 0.55
N LEU A 396 11.08 -1.98 1.17
CA LEU A 396 11.11 -3.25 0.45
C LEU A 396 9.90 -3.41 -0.47
N GLY A 397 8.68 -3.20 0.00
CA GLY A 397 7.47 -3.46 -0.78
C GLY A 397 7.12 -2.40 -1.82
N ARG A 398 7.76 -1.22 -1.80
CA ARG A 398 7.39 -0.08 -2.69
C ARG A 398 8.47 0.41 -3.61
N MET A 399 9.73 0.21 -3.23
CA MET A 399 10.86 0.69 -4.03
C MET A 399 11.34 -0.36 -5.03
N THR A 400 10.63 -1.48 -5.16
CA THR A 400 10.78 -2.39 -6.31
C THR A 400 10.09 -1.89 -7.56
N GLU A 401 9.18 -0.92 -7.47
CA GLU A 401 8.45 -0.39 -8.62
C GLU A 401 9.24 0.75 -9.28
N PRO A 402 9.16 0.88 -10.62
CA PRO A 402 9.82 1.97 -11.32
C PRO A 402 9.49 3.34 -10.71
N THR A 403 10.51 4.17 -10.55
CA THR A 403 10.43 5.49 -9.90
C THR A 403 10.47 6.65 -10.90
N ALA A 404 11.17 6.46 -12.02
CA ALA A 404 11.29 7.42 -13.11
C ALA A 404 10.70 6.84 -14.41
N ILE A 405 10.05 7.70 -15.20
CA ILE A 405 9.38 7.32 -16.46
C ILE A 405 10.42 7.07 -17.57
N ASP A 406 11.53 7.80 -17.55
CA ASP A 406 12.49 7.86 -18.68
C ASP A 406 13.74 7.01 -18.49
N GLU A 407 13.85 6.27 -17.39
CA GLU A 407 15.03 5.44 -17.10
C GLU A 407 14.70 3.95 -17.17
N PRO A 408 15.61 3.11 -17.73
CA PRO A 408 15.42 1.67 -17.75
C PRO A 408 15.18 1.15 -16.34
N ASP A 409 14.06 0.45 -16.17
CA ASP A 409 13.72 -0.22 -14.93
C ASP A 409 14.35 -1.61 -14.92
N SER A 410 15.29 -1.86 -14.00
CA SER A 410 15.95 -3.15 -13.82
C SER A 410 15.91 -3.57 -12.37
N ASP A 411 16.00 -4.89 -12.12
CA ASP A 411 15.95 -5.44 -10.76
C ASP A 411 17.17 -4.98 -9.95
N GLU A 412 18.34 -4.85 -10.59
CA GLU A 412 19.56 -4.33 -9.98
C GLU A 412 19.40 -2.87 -9.59
N ARG A 413 18.85 -2.02 -10.46
CA ARG A 413 18.63 -0.60 -10.14
C ARG A 413 17.69 -0.43 -8.96
N ALA A 414 16.54 -1.11 -8.97
CA ALA A 414 15.59 -1.06 -7.87
C ALA A 414 16.20 -1.58 -6.56
N GLY A 415 16.99 -2.65 -6.66
CA GLY A 415 17.70 -3.20 -5.52
C GLY A 415 18.78 -2.26 -4.96
N ASP A 416 19.57 -1.63 -5.81
CA ASP A 416 20.58 -0.66 -5.43
C ASP A 416 19.95 0.59 -4.78
N LEU A 417 18.78 1.01 -5.27
CA LEU A 417 18.00 2.09 -4.65
C LEU A 417 17.53 1.71 -3.24
N ILE A 418 16.97 0.51 -3.05
CA ILE A 418 16.56 0.00 -1.74
C ILE A 418 17.75 -0.01 -0.77
N VAL A 419 18.89 -0.55 -1.20
CA VAL A 419 20.12 -0.58 -0.40
C VAL A 419 20.55 0.84 -0.03
N ASN A 420 20.56 1.77 -0.99
CA ASN A 420 20.94 3.16 -0.75
C ASN A 420 20.02 3.82 0.30
N LEU A 421 18.69 3.71 0.15
CA LEU A 421 17.72 4.30 1.07
C LEU A 421 17.86 3.74 2.50
N LEU A 422 17.98 2.43 2.65
CA LEU A 422 18.12 1.79 3.96
C LEU A 422 19.46 2.13 4.61
N ARG A 423 20.56 2.13 3.84
CA ARG A 423 21.89 2.49 4.35
C ARG A 423 22.01 3.95 4.75
N ARG A 424 21.29 4.84 4.08
CA ARG A 424 21.22 6.26 4.46
C ARG A 424 20.47 6.50 5.76
N SER A 425 19.60 5.59 6.17
CA SER A 425 18.65 5.77 7.28
C SER A 425 18.80 4.73 8.39
N LEU A 426 18.20 3.55 8.23
CA LEU A 426 18.06 2.53 9.27
C LEU A 426 19.31 1.66 9.44
N LEU A 427 20.09 1.46 8.37
CA LEU A 427 21.25 0.56 8.33
C LEU A 427 22.59 1.32 8.31
N ARG A 428 22.62 2.54 8.86
CA ARG A 428 23.83 3.41 8.84
C ARG A 428 25.02 2.83 9.58
N SER A 429 24.77 2.17 10.71
CA SER A 429 25.78 1.54 11.57
C SER A 429 26.06 0.07 11.21
N ALA A 430 25.36 -0.47 10.20
CA ALA A 430 25.40 -1.88 9.88
C ALA A 430 26.77 -2.31 9.30
N TRP A 431 27.26 -3.45 9.79
CA TRP A 431 28.42 -4.18 9.25
C TRP A 431 29.70 -3.35 9.09
N GLY A 432 30.00 -2.47 10.06
CA GLY A 432 31.34 -1.89 10.23
C GLY A 432 31.74 -0.82 9.22
N GLN A 433 30.78 -0.14 8.59
CA GLN A 433 31.07 0.96 7.66
C GLN A 433 31.52 2.23 8.42
N PRO A 434 32.59 2.92 7.97
CA PRO A 434 32.98 4.21 8.52
C PRO A 434 32.06 5.31 7.99
N GLY A 435 31.24 5.94 8.84
CA GLY A 435 30.38 7.05 8.37
C GLY A 435 29.32 7.63 9.30
N ALA A 436 29.32 7.33 10.61
CA ALA A 436 28.55 8.13 11.56
C ALA A 436 29.49 9.21 12.14
N PRO A 437 29.19 10.52 12.01
CA PRO A 437 29.86 11.49 12.86
C PRO A 437 29.51 11.15 14.32
N THR A 438 30.56 10.98 15.13
CA THR A 438 30.50 10.88 16.60
C THR A 438 29.85 12.09 17.23
#